data_AF-A0A2P1E8N1-F1
#
_entry.id   AF-A0A2P1E8N1-F1
#
_cell.length_a   1.000
_cell.length_b   1.000
_cell.length_c   1.000
_cell.angle_alpha   90.00
_cell.angle_beta   90.00
_cell.angle_gamma   90.00
#
_symmetry.space_group_name_H-M   'P 1'
#
loop_
_entity.id
_entity.type
_entity.pdbx_description
1 polymer ?
#
loop_
_entity_poly.entity_id
_entity_poly.type
_entity_poly.pdbx_seq_one_letter_code
_entity_poly.pdbx_strand_id
1 'polypeptide(L)'
;GPRLLRDRERFPPNNVIFVMAGAGMLWLGWNGFNGGDPYSANVDAGVAVLNTNIAAATSMLVWILLDYVFFGKPSVIGAVQGIITGLVVITPGA
;
A
#
# COMPACT_ATOMS: atom_id res chain seq x y z
N GLY A 1 -23.62 -8.53 -11.88
CA GLY A 1 -23.32 -9.42 -10.74
C GLY A 1 -21.82 -9.68 -10.66
N PRO A 2 -21.32 -10.29 -9.58
CA PRO A 2 -19.91 -10.71 -9.48
C PRO A 2 -19.55 -11.73 -10.58
N ARG A 3 -18.25 -11.88 -10.86
CA ARG A 3 -17.72 -12.94 -11.74
C ARG A 3 -18.12 -14.33 -11.23
N LEU A 4 -18.06 -15.34 -12.10
CA LEU A 4 -18.37 -16.74 -11.74
C LEU A 4 -17.52 -17.20 -10.55
N LEU A 5 -18.08 -18.05 -9.70
CA LEU A 5 -17.42 -18.53 -8.47
C LEU A 5 -16.04 -19.13 -8.78
N ARG A 6 -15.96 -19.98 -9.81
CA ARG A 6 -14.71 -20.60 -10.27
C ARG A 6 -13.59 -19.59 -10.61
N ASP A 7 -13.96 -18.40 -11.09
CA ASP A 7 -13.01 -17.36 -11.47
C ASP A 7 -12.53 -16.55 -10.24
N ARG A 8 -13.24 -16.66 -9.11
CA ARG A 8 -12.96 -15.94 -7.85
C ARG A 8 -12.23 -16.79 -6.81
N GLU A 9 -12.28 -18.11 -6.92
CA GLU A 9 -11.53 -19.00 -6.03
C GLU A 9 -10.02 -18.97 -6.33
N ARG A 10 -9.64 -18.77 -7.60
CA ARG A 10 -8.24 -18.70 -8.02
C ARG A 10 -8.03 -17.65 -9.10
N PHE A 11 -7.63 -16.45 -8.66
CA PHE A 11 -7.45 -15.28 -9.51
C PHE A 11 -6.00 -14.77 -9.48
N PRO A 12 -5.02 -15.56 -9.94
CA PRO A 12 -3.65 -15.07 -9.99
C PRO A 12 -3.57 -13.83 -10.91
N PRO A 13 -2.80 -12.80 -10.52
CA PRO A 13 -2.57 -11.67 -11.40
C PRO A 13 -1.86 -12.15 -12.67
N ASN A 14 -2.32 -11.66 -13.82
CA ASN A 14 -1.72 -11.97 -15.11
C ASN A 14 -0.33 -11.32 -15.29
N ASN A 15 -0.09 -10.19 -14.61
CA ASN A 15 1.18 -9.46 -14.67
C ASN A 15 1.50 -8.79 -13.32
N VAL A 16 2.39 -9.42 -12.55
CA VAL A 16 2.82 -8.92 -11.23
C VAL A 16 3.64 -7.64 -11.34
N ILE A 17 4.42 -7.46 -12.41
CA ILE A 17 5.23 -6.25 -12.62
C ILE A 17 4.32 -5.03 -12.76
N PHE A 18 3.23 -5.16 -13.49
CA PHE A 18 2.28 -4.06 -13.67
C PHE A 18 1.55 -3.70 -12.37
N VAL A 19 1.25 -4.70 -11.53
CA VAL A 19 0.71 -4.46 -10.17
C VAL A 19 1.69 -3.65 -9.33
N MET A 20 2.98 -4.01 -9.33
CA MET A 20 4.01 -3.27 -8.59
C MET A 20 4.21 -1.85 -9.14
N ALA A 21 4.18 -1.67 -10.46
CA ALA A 21 4.25 -0.34 -11.06
C ALA A 21 3.07 0.54 -10.61
N GLY A 22 1.86 -0.03 -10.59
CA GLY A 22 0.67 0.64 -10.04
C GLY A 22 0.82 1.01 -8.57
N ALA A 23 1.31 0.09 -7.75
CA ALA A 23 1.56 0.33 -6.33
C ALA A 23 2.60 1.44 -6.10
N GLY A 24 3.67 1.47 -6.89
CA GLY A 24 4.68 2.53 -6.84
C GLY A 24 4.14 3.90 -7.22
N MET A 25 3.32 3.98 -8.28
CA MET A 25 2.63 5.22 -8.65
C MET A 25 1.65 5.68 -7.57
N LEU A 26 0.91 4.75 -6.96
CA LEU A 26 0.00 5.06 -5.85
C LEU A 26 0.76 5.60 -4.65
N TRP A 27 1.85 4.97 -4.23
CA TRP A 27 2.68 5.45 -3.11
C TRP A 27 3.23 6.85 -3.40
N LEU A 28 3.84 7.06 -4.58
CA LEU A 28 4.35 8.37 -4.96
C LEU A 28 3.24 9.43 -4.96
N GLY A 29 2.09 9.13 -5.55
CA GLY A 29 0.92 10.03 -5.56
C GLY A 29 0.36 10.30 -4.16
N TRP A 30 0.42 9.33 -3.25
CA TRP A 30 -0.10 9.47 -1.89
C TRP A 30 0.65 10.50 -1.05
N ASN A 31 1.95 10.71 -1.35
CA ASN A 31 2.72 11.77 -0.71
C ASN A 31 2.14 13.15 -1.05
N GLY A 32 1.65 13.35 -2.27
CA GLY A 32 0.94 14.57 -2.65
C GLY A 32 -0.50 14.62 -2.12
N PHE A 33 -1.15 13.46 -1.96
CA PHE A 33 -2.50 13.36 -1.41
C PHE A 33 -2.53 13.78 0.06
N ASN A 34 -1.66 13.21 0.89
CA ASN A 34 -1.55 13.53 2.31
C ASN A 34 -0.77 14.83 2.54
N GLY A 35 0.43 14.96 1.95
CA GLY A 35 1.26 16.16 2.12
C GLY A 35 0.69 17.44 1.51
N GLY A 36 -0.28 17.31 0.59
CA GLY A 36 -0.95 18.44 -0.06
C GLY A 36 -2.22 18.90 0.66
N ASP A 37 -2.71 18.17 1.65
CA ASP A 37 -3.92 18.53 2.39
C ASP A 37 -3.87 19.89 3.12
N PRO A 38 -2.71 20.45 3.52
CA PRO A 38 -2.66 21.76 4.16
C PRO A 38 -2.72 22.92 3.14
N TYR A 39 -2.81 22.59 1.84
CA TYR A 39 -2.80 23.52 0.70
C TYR A 39 -1.61 24.50 0.69
N SER A 40 -0.53 24.19 1.41
CA SER A 40 0.66 25.01 1.56
C SER A 40 1.86 24.16 1.93
N ALA A 41 3.05 24.57 1.49
CA ALA A 41 4.30 23.92 1.87
C ALA A 41 4.75 24.42 3.25
N ASN A 42 4.36 23.70 4.30
CA ASN A 42 4.62 24.06 5.69
C ASN A 42 5.10 22.83 6.50
N VAL A 43 5.24 22.98 7.82
CA VAL A 43 5.70 21.88 8.69
C VAL A 43 4.70 20.71 8.71
N ASP A 44 3.41 21.00 8.67
CA ASP A 44 2.33 20.01 8.64
C ASP A 44 2.44 19.12 7.39
N ALA A 45 2.61 19.72 6.22
CA ALA A 45 2.86 19.00 4.96
C ALA A 45 4.09 18.10 5.03
N GLY A 46 5.17 18.57 5.69
CA GLY A 46 6.37 17.78 5.91
C GLY A 46 6.15 16.57 6.82
N VAL A 47 5.40 16.75 7.91
CA VAL A 47 5.02 15.67 8.83
C VAL A 47 4.11 14.66 8.14
N ALA A 48 3.13 15.12 7.36
CA ALA A 48 2.23 14.27 6.59
C ALA A 48 2.95 13.37 5.59
N VAL A 49 3.93 13.91 4.85
CA VAL A 49 4.79 13.12 3.95
C VAL A 49 5.62 12.09 4.74
N LEU A 50 6.18 12.49 5.89
CA LEU A 50 6.98 11.58 6.72
C LEU A 50 6.13 10.42 7.26
N ASN A 51 4.98 10.73 7.85
CA ASN A 51 4.03 9.75 8.39
C ASN A 51 3.55 8.79 7.32
N THR A 52 3.25 9.30 6.11
CA THR A 52 2.84 8.49 4.97
C THR A 52 3.87 7.42 4.62
N ASN A 53 5.15 7.79 4.53
CA ASN A 53 6.22 6.83 4.19
C ASN A 53 6.48 5.83 5.31
N ILE A 54 6.52 6.28 6.57
CA ILE A 54 6.74 5.41 7.72
C ILE A 54 5.60 4.39 7.86
N ALA A 55 4.35 4.84 7.73
CA ALA A 55 3.19 3.96 7.84
C ALA A 55 3.13 2.93 6.69
N ALA A 56 3.36 3.36 5.45
CA ALA A 56 3.41 2.46 4.29
C ALA A 56 4.52 1.40 4.43
N ALA A 57 5.73 1.83 4.79
CA ALA A 57 6.86 0.93 4.97
C ALA A 57 6.65 -0.05 6.14
N THR A 58 6.14 0.44 7.28
CA THR A 58 5.87 -0.41 8.46
C THR A 58 4.80 -1.44 8.16
N SER A 59 3.68 -1.02 7.56
CA SER A 59 2.60 -1.93 7.18
C SER A 59 3.06 -2.97 6.16
N MET A 60 3.87 -2.59 5.17
CA MET A 60 4.50 -3.53 4.22
C MET A 60 5.37 -4.58 4.92
N LEU A 61 6.26 -4.15 5.83
CA LEU A 61 7.14 -5.06 6.56
C LEU A 61 6.36 -6.01 7.47
N VAL A 62 5.33 -5.50 8.16
CA VAL A 62 4.42 -6.32 8.97
C VAL A 62 3.74 -7.36 8.09
N TRP A 63 3.22 -6.98 6.92
CA TRP A 63 2.58 -7.93 6.02
C TRP A 63 3.52 -9.03 5.53
N ILE A 64 4.74 -8.65 5.13
CA ILE A 64 5.79 -9.59 4.71
C ILE A 64 6.15 -10.56 5.85
N LEU A 65 6.23 -10.05 7.09
CA LEU A 65 6.46 -10.87 8.27
C LEU A 65 5.31 -11.85 8.50
N LEU A 66 4.06 -11.39 8.40
CA LEU A 66 2.87 -12.25 8.51
C LEU A 66 2.87 -13.32 7.41
N ASP A 67 3.19 -12.96 6.17
CA ASP A 67 3.30 -13.92 5.06
C ASP A 67 4.32 -15.02 5.38
N TYR A 68 5.47 -14.63 5.92
CA TYR A 68 6.50 -15.58 6.34
C TYR A 68 6.04 -16.48 7.49
N VAL A 69 5.39 -15.92 8.51
CA VAL A 69 4.91 -16.67 9.69
C VAL A 69 3.80 -17.67 9.33
N PHE A 70 2.83 -17.27 8.49
CA PHE A 70 1.66 -18.10 8.20
C PHE A 70 1.82 -18.97 6.95
N PHE A 71 2.60 -18.55 5.96
CA PHE A 71 2.74 -19.25 4.67
C PHE A 71 4.18 -19.69 4.36
N GLY A 72 5.15 -19.40 5.25
CA GLY A 72 6.54 -19.85 5.15
C GLY A 72 7.38 -19.14 4.09
N LYS A 73 6.81 -18.17 3.37
CA LYS A 73 7.50 -17.41 2.32
C LYS A 73 6.87 -16.03 2.12
N PRO A 74 7.66 -14.98 1.84
CA PRO A 74 7.13 -13.66 1.48
C PRO A 74 6.29 -13.69 0.19
N SER A 75 5.26 -12.84 0.11
CA SER A 75 4.47 -12.62 -1.12
C SER A 75 4.65 -11.20 -1.63
N VAL A 76 4.92 -11.04 -2.93
CA VAL A 76 4.93 -9.71 -3.58
C VAL A 76 3.54 -9.07 -3.53
N ILE A 77 2.49 -9.87 -3.72
CA ILE A 77 1.11 -9.37 -3.64
C ILE A 77 0.76 -8.98 -2.20
N GLY A 78 1.24 -9.74 -1.20
CA GLY A 78 1.11 -9.40 0.21
C GLY A 78 1.83 -8.09 0.55
N ALA A 79 3.06 -7.90 0.06
CA ALA A 79 3.80 -6.65 0.22
C ALA A 79 3.04 -5.44 -0.37
N VAL A 80 2.50 -5.58 -1.59
CA VAL A 80 1.67 -4.54 -2.21
C VAL A 80 0.41 -4.26 -1.39
N GLN A 81 -0.26 -5.29 -0.89
CA GLN A 81 -1.40 -5.11 0.03
C GLN A 81 -0.99 -4.35 1.29
N GLY A 82 0.14 -4.71 1.91
CA GLY A 82 0.67 -4.02 3.07
C GLY A 82 0.97 -2.54 2.82
N ILE A 83 1.55 -2.19 1.67
CA ILE A 83 1.74 -0.79 1.25
C ILE A 83 0.40 -0.06 1.22
N ILE A 84 -0.59 -0.59 0.48
CA ILE A 84 -1.88 0.07 0.32
C ILE A 84 -2.62 0.18 1.65
N THR A 85 -2.58 -0.85 2.50
CA THR A 85 -3.19 -0.77 3.84
C THR A 85 -2.53 0.32 4.69
N GLY A 86 -1.21 0.44 4.68
CA GLY A 86 -0.50 1.48 5.42
C GLY A 86 -0.87 2.88 4.96
N LEU A 87 -0.90 3.09 3.64
CA LEU A 87 -1.30 4.36 3.01
C LEU A 87 -2.75 4.75 3.35
N VAL A 88 -3.68 3.80 3.28
CA VAL A 88 -5.10 4.05 3.60
C VAL A 88 -5.28 4.37 5.08
N VAL A 89 -4.65 3.61 5.97
CA VAL A 89 -4.84 3.76 7.43
C VAL A 89 -4.22 5.05 7.97
N ILE A 90 -3.10 5.51 7.40
CA ILE A 90 -2.47 6.76 7.85
C ILE A 90 -3.18 8.00 7.33
N THR A 91 -3.94 7.92 6.23
CA THR A 91 -4.59 9.08 5.60
C THR A 91 -5.34 10.03 6.56
N PRO A 92 -6.19 9.57 7.52
CA PRO A 92 -6.87 10.49 8.44
C PRO A 92 -5.97 11.10 9.54
N GLY A 93 -4.73 10.63 9.69
CA GLY A 93 -3.77 11.10 10.70
C GLY A 93 -2.38 11.29 10.13
N ALA A 94 -2.31 11.63 8.84
CA ALA A 94 -1.06 11.96 8.17
C ALA A 94 -0.55 13.27 8.75
#